data_AF-L1QKU8-F1
#
_entry.id   AF-L1QKU8-F1
#
_cell.length_a   1.000
_cell.length_b   1.000
_cell.length_c   1.000
_cell.angle_alpha   90.00
_cell.angle_beta   90.00
_cell.angle_gamma   90.00
#
_symmetry.space_group_name_H-M   'P 1'
#
loop_
_entity.id
_entity.type
_entity.pdbx_description
1 polymer ?
#
loop_
_entity_poly.entity_id
_entity_poly.type
_entity_poly.pdbx_seq_one_letter_code
_entity_poly.pdbx_strand_id
1 'polypeptide(L)'
;MLGHLDFNLFDELKKLRIYEAYMDKVISRGISFEQFYDSTKALMESTKNLDFDCGFLKPKDFKNFCSLLNIDFKYLCDEYYEFVLIKDYPQIILNNRLSLNITQKELAAQCKISPVTIGKLENKLRYPSRIQFLKLKEVMKF
;
A
#
# COMPACT_ATOMS: atom_id res chain seq x y z
N MET A 1 -23.40 25.92 1.54
CA MET A 1 -23.66 25.20 0.28
C MET A 1 -22.37 24.83 -0.46
N LEU A 2 -21.31 25.66 -0.44
CA LEU A 2 -19.97 25.31 -0.97
C LEU A 2 -19.33 24.08 -0.29
N GLY A 3 -19.34 24.00 1.04
CA GLY A 3 -18.72 22.89 1.76
C GLY A 3 -19.35 21.50 1.54
N HIS A 4 -20.60 21.40 1.08
CA HIS A 4 -21.23 20.10 0.74
C HIS A 4 -20.82 19.60 -0.65
N LEU A 5 -20.59 20.51 -1.60
CA LEU A 5 -20.14 20.20 -2.95
C LEU A 5 -18.67 19.76 -2.95
N ASP A 6 -17.83 20.48 -2.21
CA ASP A 6 -16.40 20.14 -2.07
C ASP A 6 -16.22 18.77 -1.41
N PHE A 7 -16.95 18.49 -0.32
CA PHE A 7 -16.88 17.22 0.40
C PHE A 7 -17.27 16.04 -0.49
N ASN A 8 -18.30 16.22 -1.33
CA ASN A 8 -18.76 15.19 -2.26
C ASN A 8 -17.73 14.94 -3.38
N LEU A 9 -17.06 15.99 -3.89
CA LEU A 9 -16.03 15.84 -4.92
C LEU A 9 -14.81 15.05 -4.42
N PHE A 10 -14.35 15.30 -3.18
CA PHE A 10 -13.22 14.56 -2.61
C PHE A 10 -13.54 13.07 -2.43
N ASP A 11 -14.75 12.73 -2.00
CA ASP A 11 -15.15 11.34 -1.83
C ASP A 11 -15.33 10.61 -3.16
N GLU A 12 -15.88 11.29 -4.18
CA GLU A 12 -15.94 10.75 -5.55
C GLU A 12 -14.55 10.50 -6.14
N LEU A 13 -13.58 11.39 -5.92
CA LEU A 13 -12.20 11.17 -6.35
C LEU A 13 -11.59 9.94 -5.68
N LYS A 14 -11.84 9.71 -4.39
CA LYS A 14 -11.32 8.52 -3.69
C LYS A 14 -11.96 7.23 -4.21
N LYS A 15 -13.27 7.24 -4.48
CA LYS A 15 -13.95 6.10 -5.14
C LYS A 15 -13.32 5.82 -6.50
N LEU A 16 -13.14 6.85 -7.32
CA LEU A 16 -12.51 6.72 -8.64
C LEU A 16 -11.12 6.08 -8.53
N ARG A 17 -10.30 6.48 -7.54
CA ARG A 17 -8.99 5.85 -7.30
C ARG A 17 -9.07 4.36 -6.98
N ILE A 18 -10.04 3.95 -6.15
CA ILE A 18 -10.26 2.53 -5.83
C ILE A 18 -10.68 1.78 -7.10
N TYR A 19 -11.52 2.38 -7.92
CA TYR A 19 -11.99 1.77 -9.17
C TYR A 19 -10.83 1.56 -10.14
N GLU A 20 -10.07 2.63 -10.41
CA GLU A 20 -8.86 2.59 -11.26
C GLU A 20 -7.85 1.54 -10.78
N ALA A 21 -7.66 1.41 -9.46
CA ALA A 21 -6.62 0.54 -8.91
C ALA A 21 -7.02 -0.94 -8.81
N TYR A 22 -8.31 -1.25 -8.60
CA TYR A 22 -8.73 -2.60 -8.19
C TYR A 22 -9.85 -3.23 -9.02
N MET A 23 -10.67 -2.47 -9.73
CA MET A 23 -11.90 -2.99 -10.36
C MET A 23 -11.62 -4.16 -11.29
N ASP A 24 -10.70 -4.01 -12.25
CA ASP A 24 -10.36 -5.07 -13.21
C ASP A 24 -9.85 -6.34 -12.52
N LYS A 25 -8.97 -6.18 -11.52
CA LYS A 25 -8.44 -7.32 -10.75
C LYS A 25 -9.54 -8.02 -9.97
N VAL A 26 -10.44 -7.28 -9.34
CA VAL A 26 -11.55 -7.82 -8.56
C VAL A 26 -12.54 -8.57 -9.46
N ILE A 27 -12.95 -7.96 -10.58
CA ILE A 27 -13.87 -8.58 -11.55
C ILE A 27 -13.24 -9.85 -12.17
N SER A 28 -11.94 -9.83 -12.47
CA SER A 28 -11.23 -11.01 -12.97
C SER A 28 -11.24 -12.21 -12.01
N ARG A 29 -11.57 -11.98 -10.73
CA ARG A 29 -11.71 -13.02 -9.70
C ARG A 29 -13.16 -13.41 -9.42
N GLY A 30 -14.09 -13.01 -10.29
CA GLY A 30 -15.50 -13.41 -10.22
C GLY A 30 -16.34 -12.59 -9.24
N ILE A 31 -15.78 -11.50 -8.70
CA ILE A 31 -16.54 -10.58 -7.85
C ILE A 31 -17.38 -9.66 -8.75
N SER A 32 -18.67 -9.55 -8.45
CA SER A 32 -19.58 -8.72 -9.24
C SER A 32 -19.29 -7.23 -9.04
N PHE A 33 -19.68 -6.42 -10.03
CA PHE A 33 -19.59 -4.97 -9.91
C PHE A 33 -20.37 -4.43 -8.71
N GLU A 34 -21.56 -4.97 -8.45
CA GLU A 34 -22.41 -4.60 -7.31
C GLU A 34 -21.70 -4.85 -5.97
N GLN A 35 -21.11 -6.04 -5.80
CA GLN A 35 -20.33 -6.36 -4.60
C GLN A 35 -19.12 -5.43 -4.45
N PHE A 36 -18.41 -5.14 -5.55
CA PHE A 36 -17.29 -4.19 -5.53
C PHE A 36 -17.73 -2.77 -5.15
N TYR A 37 -18.85 -2.31 -5.70
CA TYR A 37 -19.45 -1.01 -5.40
C TYR A 37 -19.79 -0.89 -3.91
N ASP A 38 -20.48 -1.89 -3.36
CA ASP A 38 -20.90 -1.91 -1.95
C ASP A 38 -19.71 -1.99 -0.99
N SER A 39 -18.72 -2.85 -1.29
CA SER A 39 -17.49 -2.93 -0.49
C SER A 39 -16.70 -1.62 -0.52
N THR A 40 -16.69 -0.91 -1.66
CA THR A 40 -16.04 0.41 -1.77
C THR A 40 -16.75 1.44 -0.90
N LYS A 41 -18.09 1.46 -0.95
CA LYS A 41 -18.89 2.36 -0.11
C LYS A 41 -18.67 2.07 1.38
N ALA A 42 -18.69 0.80 1.78
CA ALA A 42 -18.43 0.39 3.16
C ALA A 42 -17.02 0.76 3.64
N LEU A 43 -16.00 0.68 2.77
CA LEU A 43 -14.64 1.13 3.10
C LEU A 43 -14.61 2.64 3.36
N MET A 44 -15.27 3.42 2.50
CA MET A 44 -15.32 4.88 2.61
C MET A 44 -16.02 5.32 3.90
N GLU A 45 -17.11 4.66 4.28
CA GLU A 45 -17.86 4.95 5.51
C GLU A 45 -17.11 4.52 6.78
N SER A 46 -16.36 3.41 6.72
CA SER A 46 -15.61 2.90 7.87
C SER A 46 -14.25 3.58 8.10
N THR A 47 -13.69 4.26 7.09
CA THR A 47 -12.36 4.87 7.16
C THR A 47 -12.40 6.40 7.08
N LYS A 48 -12.39 7.06 8.25
CA LYS A 48 -12.48 8.53 8.40
C LYS A 48 -11.49 9.33 7.55
N ASN A 49 -10.26 8.86 7.41
CA ASN A 49 -9.18 9.54 6.69
C ASN A 49 -8.52 8.59 5.68
N LEU A 50 -9.33 8.06 4.75
CA LEU A 50 -8.81 7.20 3.69
C LEU A 50 -7.80 7.98 2.83
N ASP A 51 -6.61 7.41 2.71
CA ASP A 51 -5.48 8.00 1.99
C ASP A 51 -4.76 6.93 1.17
N PHE A 52 -4.05 7.39 0.14
CA PHE A 52 -3.47 6.55 -0.90
C PHE A 52 -1.94 6.70 -0.93
N ASP A 53 -1.27 5.62 -1.28
CA ASP A 53 0.14 5.61 -1.62
C ASP A 53 0.26 5.27 -3.10
N CYS A 54 0.71 6.25 -3.90
CA CYS A 54 0.83 6.13 -5.36
C CYS A 54 -0.44 5.62 -6.06
N GLY A 55 -1.62 6.10 -5.62
CA GLY A 55 -2.91 5.71 -6.19
C GLY A 55 -3.52 4.43 -5.61
N PHE A 56 -2.80 3.72 -4.73
CA PHE A 56 -3.27 2.49 -4.10
C PHE A 56 -3.58 2.68 -2.61
N LEU A 57 -4.46 1.86 -2.06
CA LEU A 57 -4.76 1.81 -0.63
C LEU A 57 -3.52 1.49 0.20
N LYS A 58 -3.37 2.11 1.36
CA LYS A 58 -2.32 1.72 2.31
C LYS A 58 -2.56 0.29 2.82
N PRO A 59 -1.52 -0.43 3.28
CA PRO A 59 -1.64 -1.86 3.59
C PRO A 59 -2.74 -2.22 4.60
N LYS A 60 -3.03 -1.33 5.56
CA LYS A 60 -4.14 -1.52 6.52
C LYS A 60 -5.49 -1.46 5.81
N ASP A 61 -5.72 -0.42 5.01
CA ASP A 61 -7.00 -0.18 4.33
C ASP A 61 -7.21 -1.19 3.19
N PHE A 62 -6.13 -1.61 2.53
CA PHE A 62 -6.17 -2.70 1.55
C PHE A 62 -6.67 -4.01 2.16
N LYS A 63 -6.17 -4.40 3.34
CA LYS A 63 -6.66 -5.59 4.05
C LYS A 63 -8.13 -5.46 4.45
N ASN A 64 -8.55 -4.29 4.94
CA ASN A 64 -9.95 -4.02 5.25
C ASN A 64 -10.82 -4.16 4.00
N PHE A 65 -10.38 -3.58 2.89
CA PHE A 65 -11.08 -3.66 1.61
C PHE A 65 -11.24 -5.09 1.11
N CYS A 66 -10.17 -5.90 1.16
CA CYS A 66 -10.25 -7.33 0.80
C CYS A 66 -11.21 -8.10 1.72
N SER A 67 -11.22 -7.78 3.02
CA SER A 67 -12.19 -8.36 3.97
C SER A 67 -13.64 -8.00 3.61
N LEU A 68 -13.90 -6.75 3.23
CA LEU A 68 -15.23 -6.30 2.80
C LEU A 68 -15.68 -6.95 1.49
N LEU A 69 -14.72 -7.31 0.63
CA LEU A 69 -14.94 -8.06 -0.60
C LEU A 69 -15.09 -9.57 -0.36
N ASN A 70 -14.91 -10.05 0.88
CA ASN A 70 -14.88 -11.48 1.21
C ASN A 70 -13.85 -12.27 0.38
N ILE A 71 -12.68 -11.69 0.11
CA ILE A 71 -11.58 -12.34 -0.61
C ILE A 71 -10.30 -12.28 0.23
N ASP A 72 -9.50 -13.37 0.21
CA ASP A 72 -8.16 -13.31 0.82
C ASP A 72 -7.31 -12.27 0.07
N PHE A 73 -6.75 -11.31 0.81
CA PHE A 73 -5.96 -10.21 0.27
C PHE A 73 -4.80 -10.70 -0.62
N LYS A 74 -4.27 -11.91 -0.36
CA LYS A 74 -3.21 -12.53 -1.18
C LYS A 74 -3.57 -12.62 -2.65
N TYR A 75 -4.86 -12.75 -2.96
CA TYR A 75 -5.35 -12.84 -4.34
C TYR A 75 -5.30 -11.51 -5.09
N LEU A 76 -5.32 -10.38 -4.38
CA LEU A 76 -5.29 -9.04 -4.97
C LEU A 76 -3.95 -8.33 -4.79
N CYS A 77 -2.99 -8.96 -4.10
CA CYS A 77 -1.66 -8.42 -3.90
C CYS A 77 -0.99 -8.11 -5.25
N ASP A 78 -0.31 -6.97 -5.27
CA ASP A 78 0.78 -6.74 -6.21
C ASP A 78 2.11 -6.97 -5.48
N GLU A 79 3.21 -6.82 -6.21
CA GLU A 79 4.55 -7.03 -5.67
C GLU A 79 4.83 -6.22 -4.38
N TYR A 80 4.32 -4.99 -4.28
CA TYR A 80 4.47 -4.18 -3.07
C TYR A 80 3.70 -4.79 -1.90
N TYR A 81 2.44 -5.18 -2.10
CA TYR A 81 1.67 -5.82 -1.04
C TYR A 81 2.25 -7.16 -0.62
N GLU A 82 2.73 -7.96 -1.57
CA GLU A 82 3.44 -9.20 -1.25
C GLU A 82 4.65 -8.92 -0.37
N PHE A 83 5.44 -7.90 -0.72
CA PHE A 83 6.60 -7.49 0.06
C PHE A 83 6.22 -7.08 1.49
N VAL A 84 5.23 -6.21 1.67
CA VAL A 84 4.94 -5.62 2.99
C VAL A 84 3.95 -6.43 3.85
N LEU A 85 3.11 -7.29 3.25
CA LEU A 85 2.06 -8.04 3.96
C LEU A 85 2.29 -9.54 4.05
N ILE A 86 3.07 -10.13 3.14
CA ILE A 86 3.31 -11.58 3.09
C ILE A 86 4.75 -11.89 3.49
N LYS A 87 5.72 -11.18 2.89
CA LYS A 87 7.14 -11.37 3.17
C LYS A 87 7.57 -10.64 4.44
N ASP A 88 8.69 -11.08 5.01
CA ASP A 88 9.32 -10.40 6.15
C ASP A 88 10.22 -9.25 5.66
N TYR A 89 9.58 -8.19 5.13
CA TYR A 89 10.30 -7.04 4.58
C TYR A 89 11.39 -6.44 5.50
N PRO A 90 11.22 -6.35 6.83
CA PRO A 90 12.26 -5.83 7.72
C PRO A 90 13.52 -6.68 7.64
N GLN A 91 13.36 -8.01 7.68
CA GLN A 91 14.47 -8.95 7.60
C GLN A 91 15.10 -8.99 6.21
N ILE A 92 14.28 -8.86 5.15
CA ILE A 92 14.79 -8.74 3.77
C ILE A 92 15.67 -7.49 3.64
N ILE A 93 15.22 -6.34 4.16
CA ILE A 93 15.99 -5.10 4.13
C ILE A 93 17.29 -5.26 4.94
N LEU A 94 17.18 -5.76 6.18
CA LEU A 94 18.33 -5.95 7.07
C LEU A 94 19.38 -6.88 6.44
N ASN A 95 18.97 -8.06 5.98
CA ASN A 95 19.89 -9.05 5.41
C ASN A 95 20.61 -8.56 4.17
N ASN A 96 19.89 -7.89 3.26
CA ASN A 96 20.50 -7.31 2.05
C ASN A 96 21.44 -6.15 2.40
N ARG A 97 21.11 -5.33 3.40
CA ARG A 97 22.02 -4.27 3.85
C ARG A 97 23.32 -4.87 4.41
N LEU A 98 23.21 -5.93 5.21
CA LEU A 98 24.35 -6.63 5.79
C LEU A 98 25.18 -7.37 4.72
N SER A 99 24.55 -7.97 3.69
CA SER A 99 25.27 -8.62 2.60
C SER A 99 26.04 -7.63 1.73
N LEU A 100 25.55 -6.39 1.62
CA LEU A 100 26.27 -5.28 0.97
C LEU A 100 27.37 -4.66 1.85
N ASN A 101 27.47 -5.07 3.12
CA ASN A 101 28.39 -4.53 4.12
C ASN A 101 28.30 -3.00 4.27
N ILE A 102 27.07 -2.46 4.28
CA ILE A 102 26.81 -1.02 4.44
C ILE A 102 26.02 -0.71 5.72
N THR A 103 26.21 0.50 6.23
CA THR A 103 25.45 1.06 7.35
C THR A 103 24.07 1.52 6.91
N GLN A 104 23.16 1.73 7.88
CA GLN A 104 21.84 2.31 7.60
C GLN A 104 21.94 3.71 6.97
N LYS A 105 23.00 4.48 7.29
CA LYS A 105 23.26 5.81 6.74
C LYS A 105 23.68 5.75 5.27
N GLU A 106 24.51 4.78 4.90
CA GLU A 106 24.94 4.57 3.52
C GLU A 106 23.78 4.05 2.65
N LEU A 107 23.00 3.09 3.14
CA LEU A 107 21.79 2.62 2.43
C LEU A 107 20.79 3.78 2.22
N ALA A 108 20.57 4.58 3.27
CA ALA A 108 19.75 5.79 3.19
C ALA A 108 20.22 6.76 2.10
N ALA A 109 21.53 7.00 2.00
CA ALA A 109 22.10 7.85 0.97
C ALA A 109 21.87 7.29 -0.44
N GLN A 110 22.11 6.00 -0.65
CA GLN A 110 21.90 5.32 -1.94
C GLN A 110 20.42 5.35 -2.38
N CYS A 111 19.49 5.06 -1.46
CA CYS A 111 18.06 5.07 -1.76
C CYS A 111 17.44 6.48 -1.74
N LYS A 112 18.17 7.52 -1.32
CA LYS A 112 17.62 8.86 -1.04
C LYS A 112 16.41 8.79 -0.10
N ILE A 113 16.61 8.11 1.03
CA ILE A 113 15.65 7.92 2.13
C ILE A 113 16.34 8.36 3.42
N SER A 114 15.62 8.83 4.44
CA SER A 114 16.29 9.20 5.70
C SER A 114 16.87 7.97 6.44
N PRO A 115 18.03 8.07 7.11
CA PRO A 115 18.58 6.97 7.92
C PRO A 115 17.61 6.49 9.01
N VAL A 116 16.88 7.43 9.63
CA VAL A 116 15.83 7.12 10.62
C VAL A 116 14.73 6.27 10.01
N THR A 117 14.35 6.53 8.75
CA THR A 117 13.37 5.72 8.05
C THR A 117 13.90 4.30 7.83
N ILE A 118 15.14 4.12 7.38
CA ILE A 118 15.73 2.78 7.24
C ILE A 118 15.67 2.01 8.56
N GLY A 119 16.10 2.64 9.67
CA GLY A 119 16.01 2.03 10.99
C GLY A 119 14.57 1.65 11.36
N LYS A 120 13.58 2.50 11.08
CA LYS A 120 12.16 2.18 11.33
C LYS A 120 11.65 1.02 10.46
N LEU A 121 12.14 0.87 9.23
CA LEU A 121 11.77 -0.23 8.34
C LEU A 121 12.36 -1.55 8.83
N GLU A 122 13.64 -1.59 9.16
CA GLU A 122 14.33 -2.78 9.70
C GLU A 122 13.74 -3.24 11.04
N ASN A 123 13.16 -2.33 11.82
CA ASN A 123 12.50 -2.64 13.09
C ASN A 123 10.97 -2.82 12.95
N LYS A 124 10.43 -2.90 11.73
CA LYS A 124 8.99 -3.08 11.46
C LYS A 124 8.07 -2.02 12.07
N LEU A 125 8.59 -0.82 12.36
CA LEU A 125 7.84 0.26 13.01
C LEU A 125 6.90 1.00 12.05
N ARG A 126 7.07 0.82 10.73
CA ARG A 126 6.16 1.32 9.69
C ARG A 126 6.39 0.56 8.38
N TYR A 127 5.38 0.53 7.53
CA TYR A 127 5.56 0.10 6.15
C TYR A 127 6.40 1.12 5.35
N PRO A 128 7.21 0.66 4.39
CA PRO A 128 7.77 1.55 3.38
C PRO A 128 6.64 2.08 2.51
N SER A 129 6.76 3.32 2.03
CA SER A 129 5.88 3.74 0.94
C SER A 129 6.24 3.00 -0.36
N ARG A 130 5.36 2.99 -1.35
CA ARG A 130 5.62 2.37 -2.66
C ARG A 130 6.87 2.97 -3.34
N ILE A 131 7.05 4.28 -3.26
CA ILE A 131 8.27 4.94 -3.76
C ILE A 131 9.51 4.45 -3.00
N GLN A 132 9.42 4.29 -1.68
CA GLN A 132 10.54 3.77 -0.87
C GLN A 132 10.84 2.31 -1.23
N PHE A 133 9.80 1.49 -1.44
CA PHE A 133 9.92 0.11 -1.90
C PHE A 133 10.66 0.05 -3.24
N LEU A 134 10.25 0.84 -4.24
CA LEU A 134 10.93 0.86 -5.55
C LEU A 134 12.41 1.23 -5.44
N LYS A 135 12.74 2.22 -4.62
CA LYS A 135 14.14 2.63 -4.37
C LYS A 135 14.96 1.56 -3.68
N LEU A 136 14.38 0.88 -2.68
CA LEU A 136 15.04 -0.23 -2.00
C LEU A 136 15.26 -1.39 -2.96
N LYS A 137 14.23 -1.72 -3.75
CA LYS A 137 14.28 -2.76 -4.78
C LYS A 137 15.38 -2.50 -5.80
N GLU A 138 15.50 -1.27 -6.29
CA GLU A 138 16.54 -0.88 -7.25
C GLU A 138 17.96 -1.07 -6.69
N VAL A 139 18.20 -0.62 -5.45
CA VAL A 139 19.53 -0.69 -4.81
C VAL A 139 19.87 -2.12 -4.38
N MET A 140 18.89 -2.88 -3.89
CA MET A 140 19.10 -4.16 -3.20
C MET A 140 18.75 -5.38 -4.06
N LYS A 141 18.13 -5.17 -5.23
CA LYS A 141 17.86 -6.18 -6.28
C LYS A 141 17.09 -7.42 -5.79
N PHE A 142 16.02 -7.23 -5.02
CA PHE A 142 15.10 -8.28 -4.57
C PHE A 142 13.70 -8.20 -5.20
#